data_AF-A0A5C3ENA8-F1
#
_entry.id   AF-A0A5C3ENA8-F1
#
_cell.length_a   1.000
_cell.length_b   1.000
_cell.length_c   1.000
_cell.angle_alpha   90.00
_cell.angle_beta   90.00
_cell.angle_gamma   90.00
#
_symmetry.space_group_name_H-M   'P 1'
#
loop_
_entity.id
_entity.type
_entity.pdbx_description
1 polymer ?
#
loop_
_entity_poly.entity_id
_entity_poly.type
_entity_poly.pdbx_seq_one_letter_code
_entity_poly.pdbx_strand_id
1 'polypeptide(L)'
;MLAPITALVGLTCSGLVSGLTLAYPLLINTHFIDQQGAKITPPVLHANLDIAQRLTLWERAFKAGFVVPALSIITAVTLTTFALSHKSNEKSNLAKRFGGDWELRKKLLLGSAALTGSLVFFTLIAIRPTNSKLMELRVAANNKQQINTALAESLLKKWTRLHNVRVVTAFGGFVLALYSFIAV
;
A
#
# COMPACT_ATOMS: atom_id res chain seq x y z
N MET A 1 6.30 -5.07 29.90
CA MET A 1 7.49 -4.76 29.08
C MET A 1 7.26 -4.82 27.57
N LEU A 2 6.23 -5.50 27.05
CA LEU A 2 6.03 -5.66 25.59
C LEU A 2 5.33 -4.49 24.86
N ALA A 3 4.55 -3.66 25.57
CA ALA A 3 3.79 -2.56 24.99
C ALA A 3 4.61 -1.54 24.14
N PRO A 4 5.79 -1.05 24.59
CA PRO A 4 6.60 -0.15 23.75
C PRO A 4 7.12 -0.82 22.47
N ILE A 5 7.41 -2.13 22.54
CA ILE A 5 7.88 -2.90 21.38
C ILE A 5 6.74 -3.06 20.38
N THR A 6 5.53 -3.42 20.83
CA THR A 6 4.38 -3.57 19.92
C THR A 6 3.96 -2.25 19.29
N ALA A 7 4.05 -1.13 20.02
CA ALA A 7 3.83 0.20 19.47
C ALA A 7 4.87 0.57 18.40
N LEU A 8 6.16 0.38 18.69
CA LEU A 8 7.24 0.69 17.76
C LEU A 8 7.15 -0.16 16.49
N VAL A 9 6.95 -1.47 16.63
CA VAL A 9 6.79 -2.38 15.48
C VAL A 9 5.57 -1.99 14.65
N GLY A 10 4.41 -1.75 15.29
CA GLY A 10 3.20 -1.35 14.58
C GLY A 10 3.36 -0.04 13.81
N LEU A 11 3.95 0.99 14.44
CA LEU A 11 4.19 2.27 13.77
C LEU A 11 5.19 2.12 12.61
N THR A 12 6.28 1.38 12.81
CA THR A 12 7.31 1.17 11.79
C THR A 12 6.76 0.40 10.59
N CYS A 13 6.04 -0.70 10.84
CA CYS A 13 5.43 -1.48 9.78
C CYS A 13 4.34 -0.68 9.04
N SER A 14 3.55 0.15 9.73
CA SER A 14 2.57 1.03 9.08
C SER A 14 3.23 2.05 8.13
N GLY A 15 4.36 2.63 8.54
CA GLY A 15 5.16 3.51 7.69
C GLY A 15 5.74 2.80 6.47
N LEU A 16 6.26 1.57 6.64
CA LEU A 16 6.74 0.75 5.52
C LEU A 16 5.62 0.38 4.54
N VAL A 17 4.44 0.00 5.04
CA VAL A 17 3.26 -0.29 4.19
C VAL A 17 2.87 0.94 3.38
N SER A 18 2.80 2.11 4.03
CA SER A 18 2.48 3.36 3.35
C SER A 18 3.53 3.75 2.32
N GLY A 19 4.82 3.74 2.69
CA GLY A 19 5.93 4.10 1.78
C GLY A 19 6.03 3.17 0.57
N LEU A 20 5.95 1.85 0.77
CA LEU A 20 6.01 0.88 -0.32
C LEU A 20 4.80 0.99 -1.26
N THR A 21 3.61 1.26 -0.73
CA THR A 21 2.43 1.45 -1.58
C THR A 21 2.51 2.75 -2.37
N LEU A 22 3.00 3.85 -1.75
CA LEU A 22 3.22 5.16 -2.39
C LEU A 22 4.35 5.18 -3.41
N ALA A 23 5.37 4.34 -3.27
CA ALA A 23 6.47 4.26 -4.23
C ALA A 23 5.98 3.94 -5.65
N TYR A 24 4.93 3.11 -5.77
CA TYR A 24 4.39 2.73 -7.06
C TYR A 24 3.78 3.91 -7.86
N PRO A 25 2.81 4.69 -7.33
CA PRO A 25 2.28 5.83 -8.09
C PRO A 25 3.34 6.89 -8.39
N LEU A 26 4.35 7.04 -7.52
CA LEU A 26 5.40 8.03 -7.73
C LEU A 26 6.42 7.59 -8.80
N LEU A 27 6.79 6.32 -8.83
CA LEU A 27 7.86 5.83 -9.71
C LEU A 27 7.35 5.14 -10.98
N ILE A 28 6.12 4.63 -10.98
CA ILE A 28 5.67 3.65 -11.98
C ILE A 28 4.39 4.08 -12.70
N ASN A 29 3.44 4.77 -12.05
CA ASN A 29 2.22 5.23 -12.72
C ASN A 29 2.48 6.17 -13.91
N THR A 30 3.55 6.96 -13.87
CA THR A 30 3.97 7.84 -14.98
C THR A 30 4.24 7.07 -16.27
N HIS A 31 4.63 5.79 -16.17
CA HIS A 31 4.85 4.90 -17.31
C HIS A 31 3.57 4.22 -17.84
N PHE A 32 2.44 4.35 -17.11
CA PHE A 32 1.16 3.75 -17.50
C PHE A 32 0.09 4.76 -17.87
N ILE A 33 0.15 5.97 -17.32
CA ILE A 33 -0.87 7.01 -17.48
C ILE A 33 -0.45 8.02 -18.55
N ASP A 34 0.83 8.40 -18.59
CA ASP A 34 1.31 9.43 -19.50
C ASP A 34 1.86 8.84 -20.80
N GLN A 35 1.59 9.52 -21.92
CA GLN A 35 2.33 9.30 -23.17
C GLN A 35 3.70 9.97 -23.03
N GLN A 36 4.68 9.24 -22.52
CA GLN A 36 6.04 9.73 -22.26
C GLN A 36 6.66 10.41 -23.48
N GLY A 37 6.42 9.86 -24.67
CA GLY A 37 6.91 10.41 -25.94
C GLY A 37 6.38 11.79 -26.29
N ALA A 38 5.23 12.19 -25.76
CA ALA A 38 4.65 13.51 -25.98
C ALA A 38 5.32 14.60 -25.11
N LYS A 39 6.06 14.22 -24.07
CA LYS A 39 6.78 15.15 -23.16
C LYS A 39 8.24 15.39 -23.56
N ILE A 40 8.72 14.73 -24.62
CA ILE A 40 10.07 14.91 -25.18
C ILE A 40 10.02 15.98 -26.26
N THR A 41 11.06 16.82 -26.37
CA THR A 41 11.17 17.83 -27.45
C THR A 41 12.36 17.49 -28.36
N PRO A 42 12.12 17.20 -29.66
CA PRO A 42 10.82 17.07 -30.32
C PRO A 42 10.05 15.81 -29.84
N PRO A 43 8.71 15.75 -29.97
CA PRO A 43 7.93 14.58 -29.56
C PRO A 43 8.34 13.31 -30.31
N VAL A 44 8.57 12.21 -29.58
CA VAL A 44 9.02 10.93 -30.15
C VAL A 44 8.06 9.82 -29.72
N LEU A 45 7.22 9.32 -30.64
CA LEU A 45 6.23 8.28 -30.34
C LEU A 45 6.86 6.97 -29.84
N HIS A 46 8.04 6.61 -30.35
CA HIS A 46 8.78 5.40 -29.99
C HIS A 46 9.34 5.41 -28.56
N ALA A 47 9.30 6.55 -27.87
CA ALA A 47 9.68 6.63 -26.46
C ALA A 47 8.58 6.12 -25.52
N ASN A 48 7.38 5.85 -26.01
CA ASN A 48 6.34 5.18 -25.24
C ASN A 48 6.65 3.69 -25.12
N LEU A 49 6.52 3.15 -23.90
CA LEU A 49 6.66 1.72 -23.69
C LEU A 49 5.54 0.96 -24.39
N ASP A 50 5.92 -0.08 -25.14
CA ASP A 50 4.97 -1.03 -25.69
C ASP A 50 4.21 -1.77 -24.57
N ILE A 51 3.03 -2.30 -24.88
CA ILE A 51 2.20 -3.01 -23.92
C ILE A 51 2.93 -4.18 -23.25
N ALA A 52 3.79 -4.90 -23.98
CA ALA A 52 4.56 -6.00 -23.39
C ALA A 52 5.60 -5.49 -22.37
N GLN A 53 6.22 -4.34 -22.65
CA GLN A 53 7.16 -3.68 -21.74
C GLN A 53 6.41 -3.15 -20.50
N ARG A 54 5.23 -2.56 -20.68
CA ARG A 54 4.36 -2.09 -19.59
C ARG A 54 3.91 -3.25 -18.70
N LEU A 55 3.49 -4.37 -19.27
CA LEU A 55 3.15 -5.59 -18.51
C LEU A 55 4.36 -6.11 -17.72
N THR A 56 5.57 -6.05 -18.30
CA THR A 56 6.81 -6.45 -17.60
C THR A 56 7.12 -5.53 -16.42
N LEU A 57 6.99 -4.22 -16.61
CA LEU A 57 7.18 -3.23 -15.54
C LEU A 57 6.16 -3.43 -14.42
N TRP A 58 4.89 -3.64 -14.79
CA TRP A 58 3.82 -3.96 -13.84
C TRP A 58 4.13 -5.23 -13.04
N GLU A 59 4.58 -6.31 -13.70
CA GLU A 59 4.89 -7.58 -13.05
C GLU A 59 6.01 -7.43 -12.00
N ARG A 60 7.09 -6.72 -12.34
CA ARG A 60 8.20 -6.45 -11.41
C ARG A 60 7.72 -5.69 -10.19
N ALA A 61 6.89 -4.68 -10.42
CA ALA A 61 6.33 -3.86 -9.36
C ALA A 61 5.31 -4.62 -8.49
N PHE A 62 4.49 -5.48 -9.11
CA PHE A 62 3.60 -6.40 -8.40
C PHE A 62 4.41 -7.34 -7.49
N LYS A 63 5.50 -7.93 -8.00
CA LYS A 63 6.38 -8.81 -7.23
C LYS A 63 7.05 -8.10 -6.05
N ALA A 64 7.53 -6.88 -6.24
CA ALA A 64 8.10 -6.07 -5.15
C ALA A 64 7.07 -5.81 -4.03
N GLY A 65 5.78 -5.72 -4.36
CA GLY A 65 4.70 -5.50 -3.42
C GLY A 65 4.27 -6.71 -2.57
N PHE A 66 4.86 -7.91 -2.75
CA PHE A 66 4.46 -9.12 -2.01
C PHE A 66 4.67 -9.03 -0.50
N VAL A 67 5.57 -8.17 -0.04
CA VAL A 67 5.83 -7.95 1.40
C VAL A 67 4.73 -7.14 2.09
N VAL A 68 3.96 -6.34 1.33
CA VAL A 68 2.98 -5.39 1.87
C VAL A 68 1.87 -6.06 2.70
N PRO A 69 1.24 -7.18 2.26
CA PRO A 69 0.23 -7.87 3.06
C PRO A 69 0.76 -8.38 4.41
N ALA A 70 1.97 -8.95 4.43
CA ALA A 70 2.58 -9.46 5.67
C ALA A 70 2.81 -8.31 6.66
N LEU A 71 3.39 -7.19 6.20
CA LEU A 71 3.58 -6.00 7.03
C LEU A 71 2.25 -5.39 7.49
N SER A 72 1.20 -5.46 6.66
CA SER A 72 -0.14 -4.97 7.01
C SER A 72 -0.76 -5.79 8.13
N ILE A 73 -0.61 -7.12 8.11
CA ILE A 73 -1.07 -8.01 9.18
C ILE A 73 -0.29 -7.73 10.47
N ILE A 74 1.04 -7.66 10.39
CA ILE A 74 1.88 -7.36 11.55
C ILE A 74 1.49 -6.02 12.16
N THR A 75 1.28 -4.99 11.34
CA THR A 75 0.81 -3.67 11.77
C THR A 75 -0.53 -3.78 12.51
N ALA A 76 -1.53 -4.42 11.89
CA ALA A 76 -2.86 -4.53 12.47
C ALA A 76 -2.82 -5.27 13.81
N VAL A 77 -2.10 -6.38 13.90
CA VAL A 77 -1.96 -7.17 15.14
C VAL A 77 -1.26 -6.37 16.22
N THR A 78 -0.12 -5.74 15.91
CA THR A 78 0.70 -5.05 16.91
C THR A 78 0.07 -3.77 17.42
N LEU A 79 -0.58 -2.97 16.55
CA LEU A 79 -1.33 -1.78 16.97
C LEU A 79 -2.59 -2.17 17.77
N THR A 80 -3.32 -3.21 17.36
CA THR A 80 -4.48 -3.72 18.13
C THR A 80 -4.04 -4.23 19.51
N THR A 81 -2.96 -5.02 19.55
CA THR A 81 -2.40 -5.52 20.81
C THR A 81 -1.98 -4.36 21.71
N PHE A 82 -1.30 -3.35 21.17
CA PHE A 82 -0.92 -2.18 21.95
C PHE A 82 -2.15 -1.43 22.50
N ALA A 83 -3.15 -1.17 21.67
CA ALA A 83 -4.37 -0.46 22.05
C ALA A 83 -5.20 -1.20 23.12
N LEU A 84 -5.17 -2.53 23.13
CA LEU A 84 -5.96 -3.35 24.06
C LEU A 84 -5.18 -3.78 25.32
N SER A 85 -3.87 -4.00 25.22
CA SER A 85 -3.04 -4.45 26.34
C SER A 85 -2.46 -3.32 27.16
N HIS A 86 -2.41 -2.10 26.63
CA HIS A 86 -1.99 -0.95 27.42
C HIS A 86 -3.15 -0.51 28.33
N LYS A 87 -3.09 -0.92 29.60
CA LYS A 87 -3.90 -0.29 30.65
C LYS A 87 -3.28 1.07 30.94
N SER A 88 -4.09 2.12 30.92
CA SER A 88 -3.73 3.44 31.46
C SER A 88 -3.41 3.29 32.94
N ASN A 89 -2.18 2.90 33.23
CA ASN A 89 -1.64 2.87 34.57
C ASN A 89 -0.77 4.12 34.64
N GLU A 90 -1.23 5.14 35.36
CA GLU A 90 -0.53 6.41 35.63
C GLU A 90 0.90 6.24 36.17
N LYS A 91 1.26 5.02 36.60
CA LYS A 91 2.59 4.64 37.08
C LYS A 91 3.59 4.24 35.99
N SER A 92 3.16 4.06 34.74
CA SER A 92 4.04 3.75 33.60
C SER A 92 4.74 5.01 33.08
N ASN A 93 6.06 5.00 32.95
CA ASN A 93 6.84 6.08 32.32
C ASN A 93 6.36 6.40 30.89
N LEU A 94 5.73 5.43 30.21
CA LEU A 94 5.13 5.63 28.89
C LEU A 94 3.83 6.43 28.97
N ALA A 95 2.97 6.14 29.97
CA ALA A 95 1.72 6.87 30.21
C ALA A 95 1.98 8.32 30.63
N LYS A 96 3.06 8.58 31.39
CA LYS A 96 3.50 9.94 31.72
C LYS A 96 4.07 10.72 30.52
N ARG A 97 4.69 10.03 29.54
CA ARG A 97 5.21 10.65 28.30
C ARG A 97 4.12 10.94 27.27
N PHE A 98 3.06 10.12 27.27
CA PHE A 98 1.90 10.26 26.38
C PHE A 98 0.72 10.92 27.08
N GLY A 99 0.98 11.84 28.01
CA GLY A 99 -0.03 12.52 28.83
C GLY A 99 -1.10 13.20 27.98
N GLY A 100 -2.21 12.50 27.75
CA GLY A 100 -3.29 12.90 26.87
C GLY A 100 -4.43 11.88 26.86
N ASP A 101 -5.46 12.12 26.05
CA ASP A 101 -6.70 11.34 26.04
C ASP A 101 -6.47 9.91 25.50
N TRP A 102 -6.31 8.96 26.43
CA TRP A 102 -6.10 7.55 26.10
C TRP A 102 -7.25 6.95 25.30
N GLU A 103 -8.50 7.36 25.54
CA GLU A 103 -9.65 6.84 24.81
C GLU A 103 -9.63 7.29 23.35
N LEU A 104 -9.26 8.55 23.09
CA LEU A 104 -9.04 9.04 21.73
C LEU A 104 -7.90 8.28 21.05
N ARG A 105 -6.76 8.14 21.73
CA ARG A 105 -5.59 7.40 21.19
C ARG A 105 -5.95 5.96 20.84
N LYS A 106 -6.66 5.27 21.72
CA LYS A 106 -7.12 3.89 21.50
C LYS A 106 -8.01 3.79 20.26
N LYS A 107 -8.96 4.71 20.08
CA LYS A 107 -9.82 4.75 18.88
C LYS A 107 -9.01 4.96 17.61
N LEU A 108 -8.04 5.87 17.63
CA LEU A 108 -7.17 6.15 16.48
C LEU A 108 -6.29 4.94 16.10
N LEU A 109 -5.71 4.27 17.10
CA LEU A 109 -4.88 3.07 16.89
C LEU A 109 -5.71 1.90 16.34
N LEU A 110 -6.91 1.67 16.88
CA LEU A 110 -7.81 0.64 16.37
C LEU A 110 -8.33 0.97 14.98
N GLY A 111 -8.63 2.24 14.70
CA GLY A 111 -8.99 2.72 13.36
C GLY A 111 -7.85 2.51 12.35
N SER A 112 -6.62 2.85 12.72
CA SER A 112 -5.43 2.58 11.91
C SER A 112 -5.22 1.09 11.66
N ALA A 113 -5.35 0.26 12.69
CA ALA A 113 -5.25 -1.19 12.58
C ALA A 113 -6.32 -1.78 11.66
N ALA A 114 -7.57 -1.32 11.77
CA ALA A 114 -8.68 -1.73 10.93
C ALA A 114 -8.46 -1.33 9.46
N LEU A 115 -8.06 -0.08 9.19
CA LEU A 115 -7.74 0.38 7.84
C LEU A 115 -6.61 -0.44 7.23
N THR A 116 -5.52 -0.65 7.97
CA THR A 116 -4.37 -1.41 7.49
C THR A 116 -4.70 -2.88 7.27
N GLY A 117 -5.44 -3.51 8.20
CA GLY A 117 -5.91 -4.89 8.06
C GLY A 117 -6.87 -5.07 6.89
N SER A 118 -7.76 -4.10 6.65
CA SER A 118 -8.71 -4.12 5.53
C SER A 118 -8.02 -4.15 4.16
N LEU A 119 -6.78 -3.64 4.05
CA LEU A 119 -6.00 -3.69 2.81
C LEU A 119 -5.77 -5.11 2.32
N VAL A 120 -5.62 -6.08 3.23
CA VAL A 120 -5.41 -7.49 2.87
C VAL A 120 -6.67 -8.03 2.20
N PHE A 121 -7.83 -7.84 2.82
CA PHE A 121 -9.12 -8.24 2.26
C PHE A 121 -9.41 -7.54 0.93
N PHE A 122 -9.19 -6.22 0.86
CA PHE A 122 -9.33 -5.46 -0.38
C PHE A 122 -8.41 -5.98 -1.48
N THR A 123 -7.15 -6.31 -1.16
CA THR A 123 -6.20 -6.86 -2.12
C THR A 123 -6.67 -8.22 -2.65
N LEU A 124 -7.17 -9.10 -1.78
CA LEU A 124 -7.64 -10.43 -2.16
C LEU A 124 -8.92 -10.39 -3.00
N ILE A 125 -9.86 -9.50 -2.68
CA ILE A 125 -11.18 -9.45 -3.33
C ILE A 125 -11.15 -8.58 -4.59
N ALA A 126 -10.58 -7.38 -4.50
CA ALA A 126 -10.66 -6.39 -5.58
C ALA A 126 -9.46 -6.44 -6.53
N ILE A 127 -8.23 -6.56 -5.99
CA ILE A 127 -7.00 -6.45 -6.80
C ILE A 127 -6.64 -7.80 -7.45
N ARG A 128 -6.70 -8.90 -6.69
CA ARG A 128 -6.28 -10.23 -7.15
C ARG A 128 -6.90 -10.65 -8.49
N PRO A 129 -8.22 -10.48 -8.75
CA PRO A 129 -8.79 -10.87 -10.05
C PRO A 129 -8.17 -10.09 -11.21
N THR A 130 -7.84 -8.82 -11.00
CA THR A 130 -7.18 -7.98 -12.01
C THR A 130 -5.73 -8.42 -12.22
N ASN A 131 -5.02 -8.77 -11.13
CA ASN A 131 -3.65 -9.28 -11.23
C ASN A 131 -3.56 -10.61 -11.99
N SER A 132 -4.50 -11.53 -11.76
CA SER A 132 -4.52 -12.82 -12.46
C SER A 132 -4.64 -12.62 -13.98
N LYS A 133 -5.58 -11.78 -14.42
CA LYS A 133 -5.76 -11.46 -15.85
C LYS A 133 -4.55 -10.77 -16.46
N LEU A 134 -3.92 -9.84 -15.73
CA LEU A 134 -2.70 -9.18 -16.20
C LEU A 134 -1.51 -10.15 -16.29
N MET A 135 -1.42 -11.11 -15.37
CA MET A 135 -0.40 -12.15 -15.40
C MET A 135 -0.59 -13.10 -16.59
N GLU A 136 -1.83 -13.50 -16.90
CA GLU A 136 -2.14 -14.30 -18.10
C GLU A 136 -1.69 -13.58 -19.38
N LEU A 137 -2.02 -12.29 -19.50
CA LEU A 137 -1.59 -11.47 -20.64
C LEU A 137 -0.07 -11.31 -20.69
N ARG A 138 0.59 -11.19 -19.53
CA ARG A 138 2.06 -11.11 -19.44
C ARG A 138 2.72 -12.40 -19.92
N VAL A 139 2.19 -13.56 -19.54
CA VAL A 139 2.67 -14.88 -19.97
C VAL A 139 2.46 -15.05 -21.48
N ALA A 140 1.27 -14.71 -21.99
CA ALA A 140 0.98 -14.73 -23.42
C ALA A 140 1.95 -13.84 -24.23
N ALA A 141 2.21 -12.62 -23.74
CA ALA A 141 3.16 -11.70 -24.36
C ALA A 141 4.59 -12.25 -24.39
N ASN A 142 5.05 -12.89 -23.31
CA ASN A 142 6.36 -13.55 -23.27
C ASN A 142 6.47 -14.71 -24.27
N ASN A 143 5.38 -15.44 -24.47
CA ASN A 143 5.30 -16.55 -25.42
C ASN A 143 5.08 -16.08 -26.87
N LYS A 144 5.19 -14.78 -27.15
CA LYS A 144 4.97 -14.17 -28.48
C LYS A 144 3.57 -14.46 -29.05
N GLN A 145 2.59 -14.71 -28.19
CA GLN A 145 1.21 -14.91 -28.59
C GLN A 145 0.55 -13.55 -28.86
N GLN A 146 -0.45 -13.53 -29.74
CA GLN A 146 -1.23 -12.33 -29.98
C GLN A 146 -2.02 -11.97 -28.72
N ILE A 147 -1.80 -10.76 -28.20
CA ILE A 147 -2.47 -10.24 -27.02
C ILE A 147 -3.48 -9.16 -27.41
N ASN A 148 -4.62 -9.14 -26.74
CA ASN A 148 -5.58 -8.06 -26.88
C ASN A 148 -5.07 -6.82 -26.12
N THR A 149 -4.49 -5.87 -26.87
CA THR A 149 -3.88 -4.66 -26.33
C THR A 149 -4.90 -3.76 -25.63
N ALA A 150 -6.11 -3.62 -26.18
CA ALA A 150 -7.19 -2.85 -25.58
C ALA A 150 -7.64 -3.42 -24.22
N LEU A 151 -7.70 -4.75 -24.11
CA LEU A 151 -7.98 -5.41 -22.83
C LEU A 151 -6.86 -5.17 -21.83
N ALA A 152 -5.60 -5.30 -22.24
CA ALA A 152 -4.44 -5.05 -21.38
C ALA A 152 -4.44 -3.62 -20.83
N GLU A 153 -4.71 -2.62 -21.67
CA GLU A 153 -4.81 -1.23 -21.23
C GLU A 153 -5.96 -0.98 -20.25
N SER A 154 -7.14 -1.55 -20.52
CA SER A 154 -8.29 -1.47 -19.62
C SER A 154 -7.97 -2.06 -18.24
N LEU A 155 -7.31 -3.21 -18.21
CA LEU A 155 -6.90 -3.88 -16.98
C LEU A 155 -5.81 -3.09 -16.24
N LEU A 156 -4.82 -2.53 -16.93
CA LEU A 156 -3.80 -1.66 -16.31
C LEU A 156 -4.43 -0.42 -15.70
N LYS A 157 -5.35 0.26 -16.41
CA LYS A 157 -6.10 1.41 -15.87
C LYS A 157 -6.92 1.03 -14.64
N LYS A 158 -7.63 -0.11 -14.68
CA LYS A 158 -8.39 -0.64 -13.54
C LYS A 158 -7.46 -0.92 -12.36
N TRP A 159 -6.35 -1.60 -12.60
CA TRP A 159 -5.35 -1.92 -11.60
C TRP A 159 -4.82 -0.65 -10.93
N THR A 160 -4.47 0.38 -11.71
CA THR A 160 -3.99 1.67 -11.19
C THR A 160 -5.01 2.33 -10.26
N ARG A 161 -6.30 2.35 -10.64
CA ARG A 161 -7.36 2.90 -9.79
C ARG A 161 -7.46 2.15 -8.46
N LEU A 162 -7.46 0.82 -8.51
CA LEU A 162 -7.52 -0.02 -7.31
C LEU A 162 -6.28 0.17 -6.42
N HIS A 163 -5.10 0.26 -7.03
CA HIS A 163 -3.86 0.51 -6.30
C HIS A 163 -3.85 1.88 -5.63
N ASN A 164 -4.37 2.92 -6.30
CA ASN A 164 -4.49 4.25 -5.69
C ASN A 164 -5.43 4.25 -4.48
N VAL A 165 -6.53 3.50 -4.51
CA VAL A 165 -7.39 3.28 -3.33
C VAL A 165 -6.59 2.65 -2.19
N ARG A 166 -5.82 1.59 -2.49
CA ARG A 166 -4.93 0.94 -1.52
C ARG A 166 -3.91 1.92 -0.92
N VAL A 167 -3.34 2.81 -1.74
CA VAL A 167 -2.38 3.83 -1.31
C VAL A 167 -3.00 4.82 -0.35
N VAL A 168 -4.16 5.40 -0.69
CA VAL A 168 -4.86 6.37 0.16
C VAL A 168 -5.25 5.74 1.50
N THR A 169 -5.75 4.51 1.48
CA THR A 169 -6.10 3.80 2.71
C THR A 169 -4.87 3.49 3.57
N ALA A 170 -3.76 3.04 2.97
CA ALA A 170 -2.50 2.79 3.67
C ALA A 170 -1.91 4.06 4.29
N PHE A 171 -1.90 5.16 3.54
CA PHE A 171 -1.43 6.45 4.00
C PHE A 171 -2.32 7.01 5.12
N GLY A 172 -3.64 6.96 4.96
CA GLY A 172 -4.59 7.35 6.00
C GLY A 172 -4.40 6.54 7.29
N GLY A 173 -4.23 5.22 7.18
CA GLY A 173 -3.93 4.36 8.31
C GLY A 173 -2.64 4.76 9.03
N PHE A 174 -1.57 5.03 8.29
CA PHE A 174 -0.30 5.51 8.85
C PHE A 174 -0.45 6.87 9.55
N VAL A 175 -1.12 7.84 8.92
CA VAL A 175 -1.34 9.18 9.50
C VAL A 175 -2.10 9.09 10.82
N LEU A 176 -3.14 8.25 10.89
CA LEU A 176 -3.88 8.05 12.14
C LEU A 176 -3.01 7.44 13.24
N ALA A 177 -2.20 6.43 12.92
CA ALA A 177 -1.25 5.87 13.89
C ALA A 177 -0.25 6.93 14.36
N LEU A 178 0.39 7.64 13.43
CA LEU A 178 1.39 8.66 13.72
C LEU A 178 0.81 9.79 14.58
N TYR A 179 -0.36 10.31 14.20
CA TYR A 179 -1.07 11.35 14.96
C TYR A 179 -1.38 10.88 16.38
N SER A 180 -1.83 9.62 16.54
CA SER A 180 -2.08 9.05 17.86
C SER A 180 -0.83 9.02 18.74
N PHE A 181 0.38 8.93 18.17
CA PHE A 181 1.63 8.90 18.93
C PHE A 181 2.23 10.28 19.18
N ILE A 182 2.04 11.24 18.28
CA ILE A 182 2.70 12.56 18.32
C ILE A 182 1.83 13.63 18.98
N ALA A 183 0.52 13.62 18.75
CA ALA A 183 -0.35 14.77 19.01
C ALA A 183 -1.50 14.50 20.00
N VAL A 184 -1.78 13.23 20.31
CA VAL A 184 -2.70 12.81 21.39
C VAL A 184 -1.87 12.39 22.59
#